data_AF-A0A2A5SVB2-F1
#
_entry.id   AF-A0A2A5SVB2-F1
#
_cell.length_a   1.000
_cell.length_b   1.000
_cell.length_c   1.000
_cell.angle_alpha   90.00
_cell.angle_beta   90.00
_cell.angle_gamma   90.00
#
_symmetry.space_group_name_H-M   'P 1'
#
loop_
_entity.id
_entity.type
_entity.pdbx_description
1 polymer ?
#
loop_
_entity_poly.entity_id
_entity_poly.type
_entity_poly.pdbx_seq_one_letter_code
_entity_poly.pdbx_strand_id
1 'polypeptide(L)'
;MNQSSTLFSFGIVGTLILLAWYVLIVVQAFLGYGTAYRKAKTNGDNGLSLFGWLIVYCSLASLVPYLGIHLWKKNKNIDKE
;
A
#
# COMPACT_ATOMS: atom_id res chain seq x y z
N MET A 1 -32.93 -18.28 15.33
CA MET A 1 -32.31 -17.23 14.48
C MET A 1 -32.59 -17.55 13.03
N ASN A 2 -33.06 -16.59 12.23
CA ASN A 2 -33.47 -16.83 10.84
C ASN A 2 -32.25 -16.85 9.91
N GLN A 3 -32.13 -17.84 9.03
CA GLN A 3 -30.94 -18.03 8.17
C GLN A 3 -30.66 -16.81 7.25
N SER A 4 -31.71 -16.08 6.85
CA SER A 4 -31.57 -14.83 6.09
C SER A 4 -30.92 -13.70 6.89
N SER A 5 -31.25 -13.56 8.19
CA SER A 5 -30.65 -12.54 9.04
C SER A 5 -29.16 -12.80 9.31
N THR A 6 -28.74 -14.07 9.37
CA THR A 6 -27.31 -14.42 9.49
C THR A 6 -26.53 -14.12 8.21
N LEU A 7 -27.08 -14.43 7.03
CA LEU A 7 -26.44 -14.14 5.74
C LEU A 7 -26.27 -12.63 5.50
N PHE A 8 -27.29 -11.84 5.86
CA PHE A 8 -27.24 -10.37 5.79
C PHE A 8 -26.12 -9.80 6.67
N SER A 9 -25.99 -10.28 7.92
CA SER A 9 -24.91 -9.86 8.83
C SER A 9 -23.52 -10.24 8.31
N PHE A 10 -23.34 -11.44 7.74
CA PHE A 10 -22.07 -11.82 7.12
C PHE A 10 -21.71 -10.95 5.92
N GLY A 11 -22.71 -10.56 5.12
CA GLY A 11 -22.53 -9.61 4.01
C GLY A 11 -21.99 -8.27 4.47
N ILE A 12 -22.61 -7.67 5.49
CA ILE A 12 -22.17 -6.37 6.05
C ILE A 12 -20.74 -6.45 6.59
N VAL A 13 -20.43 -7.48 7.39
CA VAL A 13 -19.09 -7.66 7.96
C VAL A 13 -18.05 -7.82 6.86
N GLY A 14 -18.36 -8.61 5.81
CA GLY A 14 -17.49 -8.76 4.65
C GLY A 14 -17.22 -7.44 3.93
N THR A 15 -18.26 -6.64 3.69
CA THR A 15 -18.12 -5.32 3.07
C THR A 15 -17.26 -4.36 3.90
N LEU A 16 -17.43 -4.35 5.23
CA LEU A 16 -16.63 -3.51 6.12
C LEU A 16 -15.15 -3.91 6.12
N ILE A 17 -14.84 -5.21 6.09
CA ILE A 17 -13.46 -5.71 6.02
C ILE A 17 -12.81 -5.29 4.69
N LEU A 18 -13.52 -5.43 3.58
CA LEU A 18 -13.02 -5.03 2.26
C LEU A 18 -12.80 -3.51 2.18
N LEU A 19 -13.71 -2.72 2.75
CA LEU A 19 -13.58 -1.27 2.81
C LEU A 19 -12.33 -0.86 3.61
N ALA A 20 -12.13 -1.45 4.80
CA ALA A 20 -10.96 -1.20 5.63
C ALA A 20 -9.66 -1.60 4.90
N TRP A 21 -9.67 -2.75 4.22
CA TRP A 21 -8.54 -3.21 3.41
C TRP A 21 -8.22 -2.25 2.26
N TYR A 22 -9.24 -1.78 1.56
CA TYR A 22 -9.07 -0.81 0.47
C TYR A 22 -8.45 0.50 0.96
N VAL A 23 -8.92 1.04 2.09
CA VAL A 23 -8.33 2.24 2.71
C VAL A 23 -6.86 2.02 3.04
N LEU A 24 -6.51 0.85 3.59
CA LEU A 24 -5.10 0.50 3.85
C LEU A 24 -4.27 0.44 2.57
N ILE A 25 -4.76 -0.17 1.50
CA ILE A 25 -4.07 -0.18 0.20
C ILE A 25 -3.81 1.25 -0.28
N VAL A 26 -4.82 2.12 -0.25
CA VAL A 26 -4.71 3.52 -0.71
C VAL A 26 -3.65 4.28 0.08
N VAL A 27 -3.71 4.23 1.42
CA VAL A 27 -2.71 4.89 2.28
C VAL A 27 -1.31 4.35 2.00
N GLN A 28 -1.17 3.04 1.83
CA GLN A 28 0.10 2.42 1.50
C GLN A 28 0.63 2.82 0.12
N ALA A 29 -0.24 2.97 -0.88
CA ALA A 29 0.14 3.42 -2.21
C ALA A 29 0.69 4.87 -2.18
N PHE A 30 0.05 5.77 -1.43
CA PHE A 30 0.56 7.14 -1.24
C PHE A 30 1.96 7.16 -0.60
N LEU A 31 2.18 6.37 0.45
CA LEU A 31 3.51 6.23 1.07
C LEU A 31 4.51 5.53 0.14
N GLY A 32 4.03 4.58 -0.65
CA GLY A 32 4.80 3.87 -1.67
C GLY A 32 5.32 4.80 -2.76
N TYR A 33 4.51 5.77 -3.18
CA TYR A 33 4.90 6.75 -4.20
C TYR A 33 6.11 7.58 -3.76
N GLY A 34 6.07 8.14 -2.54
CA GLY A 34 7.20 8.90 -1.99
C GLY A 34 8.45 8.03 -1.79
N THR A 35 8.26 6.74 -1.48
CA THR A 35 9.37 5.79 -1.33
C THR A 35 10.00 5.42 -2.67
N ALA A 36 9.17 5.24 -3.70
CA ALA A 36 9.60 4.99 -5.06
C ALA A 36 10.41 6.17 -5.61
N TYR A 37 9.95 7.40 -5.37
CA TYR A 37 10.67 8.60 -5.78
C TYR A 37 12.06 8.70 -5.14
N ARG A 38 12.18 8.50 -3.81
CA ARG A 38 13.49 8.46 -3.12
C ARG A 38 14.41 7.41 -3.73
N LYS A 39 13.90 6.18 -3.92
CA LYS A 39 14.69 5.07 -4.47
C LYS A 39 15.12 5.30 -5.92
N ALA A 40 14.24 5.89 -6.73
CA ALA A 40 14.56 6.23 -8.11
C ALA A 40 15.71 7.23 -8.17
N LYS A 41 15.64 8.29 -7.35
CA LYS A 41 16.67 9.33 -7.25
C LYS A 41 18.02 8.77 -6.79
N THR A 42 18.05 7.80 -5.87
CA THR A 42 19.30 7.21 -5.38
C THR A 42 19.94 6.19 -6.34
N ASN A 43 19.14 5.44 -7.12
CA ASN A 43 19.64 4.25 -7.84
C ASN A 43 19.66 4.36 -9.37
N GLY A 44 19.19 5.46 -9.97
CA GLY A 44 19.24 5.61 -11.42
C GLY A 44 18.79 6.94 -11.99
N ASP A 45 18.12 7.77 -11.17
CA ASP A 45 17.67 9.14 -11.47
C ASP A 45 17.06 9.30 -12.87
N ASN A 46 16.22 8.34 -13.26
CA ASN A 46 15.59 8.30 -14.57
C ASN A 46 14.14 7.79 -14.48
N GLY A 47 13.36 8.05 -15.52
CA GLY A 47 11.93 7.70 -15.57
C GLY A 47 11.67 6.19 -15.53
N LEU A 48 12.58 5.36 -16.05
CA LEU A 48 12.45 3.90 -16.03
C LEU A 48 12.63 3.35 -14.61
N SER A 49 13.62 3.85 -13.87
CA SER A 49 13.85 3.55 -12.46
C SER A 49 12.65 3.96 -11.63
N LEU A 50 12.10 5.16 -11.86
CA LEU A 50 10.88 5.62 -11.20
C LEU A 50 9.71 4.67 -11.47
N PHE A 51 9.49 4.30 -12.74
CA PHE A 51 8.42 3.38 -13.11
C PHE A 51 8.56 2.01 -12.42
N GLY A 52 9.76 1.44 -12.43
CA GLY A 52 10.04 0.16 -11.76
C GLY A 52 9.74 0.22 -10.26
N TRP A 53 10.17 1.28 -9.58
CA TRP A 53 9.90 1.46 -8.15
C TRP A 53 8.42 1.76 -7.86
N LEU A 54 7.71 2.45 -8.76
CA LEU A 54 6.26 2.66 -8.62
C LEU A 54 5.50 1.33 -8.65
N ILE A 55 5.86 0.40 -9.55
CA ILE A 55 5.24 -0.93 -9.57
C ILE A 55 5.50 -1.66 -8.25
N VAL A 56 6.75 -1.65 -7.77
CA VAL A 56 7.13 -2.36 -6.53
C VAL A 56 6.42 -1.78 -5.31
N TYR A 57 6.45 -0.46 -5.13
CA TYR A 57 5.97 0.17 -3.90
C TYR A 57 4.49 0.55 -3.93
N CYS A 58 3.94 0.98 -5.08
CA CYS A 58 2.54 1.39 -5.17
C CYS A 58 1.60 0.23 -5.49
N SER A 59 2.07 -0.80 -6.19
CA SER A 59 1.23 -1.95 -6.56
C SER A 59 1.52 -3.16 -5.67
N LEU A 60 2.76 -3.67 -5.63
CA LEU A 60 3.05 -4.93 -4.91
C LEU A 60 3.06 -4.74 -3.39
N ALA A 61 3.76 -3.72 -2.88
CA ALA A 61 3.90 -3.50 -1.45
C ALA A 61 2.62 -2.96 -0.77
N SER A 62 1.69 -2.37 -1.53
CA SER A 62 0.42 -1.84 -1.00
C SER A 62 -0.63 -2.94 -0.79
N LEU A 63 -0.55 -4.04 -1.54
CA LEU A 63 -1.43 -5.22 -1.39
C LEU A 63 -1.23 -5.94 -0.07
N VAL A 64 0.00 -5.94 0.46
CA VAL A 64 0.31 -6.52 1.75
C VAL A 64 0.09 -5.45 2.82
N PRO A 65 -0.80 -5.63 3.80
CA PRO A 65 -0.99 -4.69 4.88
C PRO A 65 0.33 -4.44 5.59
N TYR A 66 0.56 -3.20 6.00
CA TYR A 66 1.73 -2.76 6.76
C TYR A 66 3.08 -2.80 6.01
N LEU A 67 3.25 -3.61 4.97
CA LEU A 67 4.52 -3.72 4.25
C LEU A 67 4.94 -2.39 3.61
N GLY A 68 4.00 -1.69 2.96
CA GLY A 68 4.25 -0.36 2.39
C GLY A 68 4.67 0.68 3.44
N ILE A 69 4.05 0.64 4.63
CA ILE A 69 4.40 1.53 5.75
C ILE A 69 5.79 1.20 6.29
N HIS A 70 6.10 -0.09 6.46
CA HIS A 70 7.41 -0.55 6.93
C HIS A 70 8.52 -0.11 5.98
N LEU A 71 8.32 -0.31 4.67
CA LEU A 71 9.27 0.10 3.64
C LEU A 71 9.41 1.62 3.58
N TRP A 72 8.33 2.37 3.73
CA TRP A 72 8.40 3.83 3.83
C TRP A 72 9.23 4.27 5.05
N LYS A 73 8.96 3.71 6.23
CA LYS A 73 9.71 4.02 7.46
C LYS A 73 11.20 3.73 7.31
N LYS A 74 11.55 2.59 6.71
CA LYS A 74 12.93 2.18 6.45
C LYS A 74 13.67 3.13 5.52
N ASN A 75 12.98 3.65 4.49
CA ASN A 75 13.60 4.46 3.45
C ASN A 75 13.47 5.98 3.67
N LYS A 76 12.70 6.46 4.67
CA LYS A 76 12.50 7.91 4.87
C LYS A 76 13.75 8.66 5.34
N ASN A 77 14.74 7.95 5.87
CA ASN A 77 15.97 8.54 6.43
C ASN A 77 17.17 8.44 5.48
N ILE A 78 17.01 7.84 4.29
CA ILE A 78 18.10 7.69 3.31
C ILE A 78 18.57 9.06 2.80
N ASP A 79 17.72 10.08 2.85
CA ASP A 79 18.01 11.43 2.36
C ASP A 79 18.74 12.31 3.40
N LYS A 80 19.09 11.77 4.58
CA LYS A 80 19.67 12.52 5.71
C LYS A 80 21.12 12.18 6.04
N GLU A 81 21.74 11.27 5.29
CA GLU A 81 23.19 11.01 5.29
C GLU A 81 23.84 11.69 4.08
#